data_AF-A0A848U7G3-F1
#
_entry.id   AF-A0A848U7G3-F1
#
_cell.length_a   1.000
_cell.length_b   1.000
_cell.length_c   1.000
_cell.angle_alpha   90.00
_cell.angle_beta   90.00
_cell.angle_gamma   90.00
#
_symmetry.space_group_name_H-M   'P 1'
#
loop_
_entity.id
_entity.type
_entity.pdbx_description
1 polymer ?
#
loop_
_entity_poly.entity_id
_entity_poly.type
_entity_poly.pdbx_seq_one_letter_code
_entity_poly.pdbx_strand_id
1 'polypeptide(L)'
;MHQTRRAIVQAQGNARMSSFLIAEIAIAALLVGTVTESSNFGLAVFFGLFVSIYIPYLGLIVLGLFMLIWTLFFFSFGWQVGGLAGCLILGIFGTLFMAGFHVAGLAGMFDAAS
;
A
#
# COMPACT_ATOMS: atom_id res chain seq x y z
N MET A 1 27.42 -9.53 14.72
CA MET A 1 27.33 -8.21 14.04
C MET A 1 26.53 -8.24 12.73
N HIS A 2 26.74 -9.21 11.82
CA HIS A 2 25.95 -9.27 10.57
C HIS A 2 24.44 -9.45 10.76
N GLN A 3 24.01 -10.30 11.71
CA GLN A 3 22.59 -10.51 12.01
C GLN A 3 21.93 -9.24 12.59
N THR A 4 22.58 -8.56 13.54
CA THR A 4 22.09 -7.30 14.11
C THR A 4 21.98 -6.21 13.05
N ARG A 5 22.96 -6.08 12.16
CA ARG A 5 22.92 -5.10 11.06
C ARG A 5 21.76 -5.38 10.10
N ARG A 6 21.53 -6.65 9.74
CA ARG A 6 20.42 -7.04 8.85
C ARG A 6 19.05 -6.74 9.50
N ALA A 7 18.89 -7.03 10.79
CA ALA A 7 17.66 -6.74 11.52
C ALA A 7 17.35 -5.24 11.57
N ILE A 8 18.36 -4.39 11.83
CA ILE A 8 18.20 -2.93 11.85
C ILE A 8 17.79 -2.39 10.47
N VAL A 9 18.44 -2.86 9.40
CA VAL A 9 18.11 -2.44 8.03
C VAL A 9 16.69 -2.87 7.65
N GLN A 10 16.27 -4.06 8.04
CA GLN A 10 14.91 -4.55 7.80
C GLN A 10 13.87 -3.74 8.56
N ALA A 11 14.10 -3.44 9.84
CA ALA A 11 13.19 -2.61 10.64
C ALA A 11 13.04 -1.20 10.05
N GLN A 12 14.14 -0.58 9.61
CA GLN A 12 14.10 0.73 8.94
C GLN A 12 13.36 0.67 7.60
N GLY A 13 13.54 -0.41 6.83
CA GLY A 13 12.80 -0.65 5.60
C GLY A 13 11.31 -0.78 5.85
N ASN A 14 10.92 -1.63 6.79
CA ASN A 14 9.54 -1.86 7.19
C ASN A 14 8.86 -0.56 7.63
N ALA A 15 9.50 0.25 8.49
CA ALA A 15 8.94 1.52 8.94
C ALA A 15 8.64 2.51 7.79
N ARG A 16 9.51 2.57 6.77
CA ARG A 16 9.28 3.39 5.57
C ARG A 16 8.10 2.87 4.76
N MET A 17 8.01 1.55 4.60
CA MET A 17 6.90 0.91 3.89
C MET A 17 5.57 1.06 4.64
N SER A 18 5.58 1.05 5.97
CA SER A 18 4.40 1.33 6.79
C SER A 18 3.94 2.78 6.63
N SER A 19 4.89 3.72 6.59
CA SER A 19 4.58 5.13 6.32
C SER A 19 3.95 5.32 4.94
N PHE A 20 4.43 4.57 3.94
CA PHE A 20 3.84 4.54 2.61
C PHE A 20 2.39 4.03 2.63
N LEU A 21 2.13 2.89 3.29
CA LEU A 21 0.78 2.33 3.42
C LEU A 21 -0.20 3.27 4.13
N ILE A 22 0.26 3.96 5.18
CA ILE A 22 -0.54 4.99 5.87
C ILE A 22 -0.88 6.16 4.95
N ALA A 23 0.07 6.58 4.11
CA ALA A 23 -0.17 7.63 3.12
C ALA A 23 -1.21 7.20 2.07
N GLU A 24 -1.21 5.94 1.64
CA GLU A 24 -2.22 5.41 0.72
C GLU A 24 -3.63 5.46 1.32
N ILE A 25 -3.76 5.06 2.59
CA ILE A 25 -5.03 5.17 3.34
C ILE A 25 -5.47 6.62 3.45
N ALA A 26 -4.55 7.54 3.76
CA ALA A 26 -4.83 8.96 3.84
C ALA A 26 -5.34 9.52 2.50
N ILE A 27 -4.68 9.16 1.39
CA ILE A 27 -5.09 9.59 0.05
C ILE A 27 -6.45 9.01 -0.31
N ALA A 28 -6.68 7.71 -0.07
CA ALA A 28 -7.97 7.08 -0.33
C ALA A 28 -9.11 7.76 0.46
N ALA A 29 -8.88 8.05 1.74
CA ALA A 29 -9.83 8.77 2.58
C ALA A 29 -10.11 10.19 2.08
N LEU A 30 -9.08 10.93 1.65
CA LEU A 30 -9.23 12.27 1.08
C LEU A 30 -10.00 12.26 -0.24
N LEU A 31 -9.72 11.30 -1.12
CA LEU A 31 -10.44 11.14 -2.39
C LEU A 31 -11.92 10.85 -2.13
N VAL A 32 -12.21 9.91 -1.23
CA VAL A 32 -13.60 9.57 -0.88
C VAL A 32 -14.31 10.74 -0.20
N GLY A 33 -13.65 11.45 0.72
CA GLY A 33 -14.20 12.65 1.35
C GLY A 33 -14.49 13.76 0.34
N THR A 34 -13.66 13.90 -0.69
CA THR A 34 -13.86 14.88 -1.79
C THR A 34 -15.02 14.46 -2.69
N VAL A 35 -15.09 13.19 -3.11
CA VAL A 35 -16.17 12.67 -3.98
C VAL A 35 -17.53 12.72 -3.28
N THR A 36 -17.55 12.54 -1.97
CA THR A 36 -18.79 12.60 -1.16
C THR A 36 -19.07 13.97 -0.56
N GLU A 37 -18.22 14.97 -0.86
CA GLU A 37 -18.31 16.33 -0.33
C GLU A 37 -18.45 16.39 1.21
N SER A 38 -17.88 15.40 1.92
CA SER A 38 -18.05 15.23 3.37
C SER A 38 -16.74 14.84 4.04
N SER A 39 -16.20 15.76 4.84
CA SER A 39 -15.00 15.52 5.66
C SER A 39 -15.22 14.40 6.68
N ASN A 40 -16.42 14.29 7.26
CA ASN A 40 -16.77 13.22 8.19
C ASN A 40 -16.73 11.86 7.51
N PHE A 41 -17.19 11.77 6.26
CA PHE A 41 -17.16 10.52 5.51
C PHE A 41 -15.73 10.11 5.16
N GLY A 42 -14.89 11.07 4.75
CA GLY A 42 -13.45 10.84 4.55
C GLY A 42 -12.75 10.36 5.83
N LEU A 43 -13.00 11.01 6.97
CA LEU A 43 -12.44 10.59 8.26
C LEU A 43 -12.91 9.18 8.66
N ALA A 44 -14.19 8.87 8.47
CA ALA A 44 -14.71 7.53 8.74
C ALA A 44 -14.00 6.46 7.89
N VAL A 45 -13.71 6.75 6.62
CA VAL A 45 -12.95 5.85 5.75
C VAL A 45 -11.51 5.71 6.23
N PHE A 46 -10.84 6.80 6.60
CA PHE A 46 -9.47 6.75 7.13
C PHE A 46 -9.38 5.82 8.35
N PHE A 47 -10.20 6.06 9.37
CA PHE A 47 -10.21 5.25 10.58
C PHE A 47 -10.66 3.82 10.30
N GLY A 48 -11.66 3.63 9.45
CA GLY A 48 -12.14 2.30 9.07
C GLY A 48 -11.06 1.46 8.39
N LEU A 49 -10.34 2.02 7.42
CA LEU A 49 -9.24 1.34 6.74
C LEU A 49 -8.04 1.13 7.67
N PHE A 50 -7.68 2.13 8.47
CA PHE A 50 -6.56 2.03 9.41
C PHE A 50 -6.78 0.93 10.45
N VAL A 51 -7.97 0.84 11.04
CA VAL A 51 -8.33 -0.22 12.00
C VAL A 51 -8.40 -1.59 11.30
N SER A 52 -8.95 -1.64 10.09
CA SER A 52 -9.09 -2.89 9.32
C SER A 52 -7.77 -3.60 9.08
N ILE A 53 -6.67 -2.87 8.94
CA ILE A 53 -5.32 -3.45 8.73
C ILE A 53 -4.88 -4.33 9.90
N TYR A 54 -5.30 -4.03 11.12
CA TYR A 54 -4.94 -4.82 12.31
C TYR A 54 -5.80 -6.07 12.49
N ILE A 55 -6.85 -6.24 11.69
CA ILE A 55 -7.72 -7.43 11.71
C ILE A 55 -7.29 -8.34 10.55
N PRO A 56 -6.76 -9.56 10.77
CA PRO A 56 -6.07 -10.33 9.74
C PRO A 56 -6.81 -10.48 8.41
N TYR A 57 -8.10 -10.86 8.46
CA TYR A 57 -8.90 -11.04 7.25
C TYR A 57 -9.24 -9.71 6.55
N LEU A 58 -9.49 -8.64 7.31
CA LEU A 58 -9.80 -7.33 6.73
C LEU A 58 -8.55 -6.65 6.18
N GLY A 59 -7.40 -6.81 6.84
CA GLY A 59 -6.12 -6.31 6.37
C GLY A 59 -5.73 -6.93 5.02
N LEU A 60 -5.93 -8.24 4.85
CA LEU A 60 -5.73 -8.90 3.55
C LEU A 60 -6.65 -8.36 2.46
N ILE A 61 -7.91 -8.04 2.79
CA ILE A 61 -8.85 -7.43 1.85
C ILE A 61 -8.38 -6.03 1.45
N VAL A 62 -8.02 -5.18 2.42
CA VAL A 62 -7.51 -3.82 2.18
C VAL A 62 -6.24 -3.85 1.31
N LEU A 63 -5.31 -4.75 1.62
CA LEU A 63 -4.10 -4.95 0.81
C LEU A 63 -4.43 -5.43 -0.60
N GLY A 64 -5.35 -6.37 -0.75
CA GLY A 64 -5.82 -6.84 -2.05
C GLY A 64 -6.40 -5.72 -2.90
N LEU A 65 -7.17 -4.81 -2.29
CA LEU A 65 -7.75 -3.64 -2.96
C LEU A 65 -6.67 -2.65 -3.43
N PHE A 66 -5.73 -2.28 -2.56
CA PHE A 66 -4.63 -1.40 -2.98
C PHE A 66 -3.76 -2.05 -4.05
N MET A 67 -3.47 -3.35 -3.91
CA MET A 67 -2.74 -4.12 -4.93
C MET A 67 -3.43 -4.13 -6.29
N LEU A 68 -4.76 -4.25 -6.30
CA LEU A 68 -5.53 -4.16 -7.54
C LEU A 68 -5.41 -2.76 -8.16
N ILE A 69 -5.54 -1.70 -7.35
CA ILE A 69 -5.42 -0.31 -7.83
C ILE A 69 -4.04 -0.07 -8.46
N TRP A 70 -2.96 -0.47 -7.79
CA TRP A 70 -1.62 -0.31 -8.34
C TRP A 70 -1.36 -1.15 -9.58
N THR A 71 -1.91 -2.36 -9.63
CA THR A 71 -1.83 -3.20 -10.83
C THR A 71 -2.49 -2.50 -12.01
N LEU A 72 -3.71 -1.99 -11.83
CA LEU A 72 -4.40 -1.22 -12.86
C LEU A 72 -3.60 0.03 -13.27
N PHE A 73 -3.02 0.73 -12.30
CA PHE A 73 -2.17 1.89 -12.56
C PHE A 73 -0.95 1.54 -13.41
N PHE A 74 -0.16 0.54 -13.03
CA PHE A 74 1.07 0.18 -13.75
C PHE A 74 0.80 -0.40 -15.13
N PHE A 75 -0.27 -1.18 -15.31
CA PHE A 75 -0.67 -1.65 -16.63
C PHE A 75 -1.16 -0.49 -17.51
N SER A 76 -1.96 0.43 -16.98
CA SER A 76 -2.41 1.62 -17.71
C SER A 76 -1.24 2.53 -18.10
N PHE A 77 -0.31 2.76 -17.18
CA PHE A 77 0.90 3.54 -17.43
C PHE A 77 1.81 2.84 -18.44
N GLY A 78 2.00 1.53 -18.31
CA GLY A 78 2.75 0.71 -19.25
C GLY A 78 2.19 0.80 -20.67
N TRP A 79 0.87 0.77 -20.82
CA TRP A 79 0.20 0.95 -22.10
C TRP A 79 0.51 2.31 -22.72
N GLN A 80 0.44 3.38 -21.92
CA GLN A 80 0.68 4.75 -22.39
C GLN A 80 2.14 4.99 -22.80
N VAL A 81 3.11 4.33 -22.15
CA VAL A 81 4.54 4.53 -22.41
C VAL A 81 5.04 3.68 -23.59
N GLY A 82 4.56 2.45 -23.73
CA GLY A 82 5.12 1.50 -24.70
C GLY A 82 4.15 0.44 -25.21
N GLY A 83 2.84 0.67 -25.08
CA GLY A 83 1.81 -0.28 -25.49
C GLY A 83 1.95 -1.63 -24.79
N LEU A 84 1.82 -2.73 -25.54
CA LEU A 84 1.88 -4.08 -24.99
C LEU A 84 3.21 -4.39 -24.29
N ALA A 85 4.34 -3.98 -24.87
CA ALA A 85 5.66 -4.22 -24.28
C ALA A 85 5.81 -3.46 -22.95
N GLY A 86 5.30 -2.23 -22.89
CA GLY A 86 5.26 -1.44 -21.66
C GLY A 86 4.39 -2.08 -20.59
N CYS A 87 3.22 -2.65 -20.94
CA CYS A 87 2.40 -3.42 -19.99
C CYS A 87 3.13 -4.63 -19.41
N LEU A 88 3.84 -5.39 -20.26
CA LEU A 88 4.56 -6.59 -19.80
C LEU A 88 5.70 -6.23 -18.85
N ILE A 89 6.43 -5.15 -19.12
CA ILE A 89 7.56 -4.74 -18.30
C ILE A 89 7.06 -3.95 -17.09
N LEU A 90 6.43 -2.80 -17.28
CA LEU A 90 6.04 -1.92 -16.19
C LEU A 90 4.85 -2.46 -15.39
N GLY A 91 3.89 -3.10 -16.05
CA GLY A 91 2.75 -3.73 -15.38
C GLY A 91 3.18 -4.83 -14.43
N ILE A 92 3.92 -5.83 -14.92
CA ILE A 92 4.33 -6.97 -14.10
C ILE A 92 5.34 -6.55 -13.02
N PHE A 93 6.41 -5.83 -13.39
CA PHE A 93 7.42 -5.43 -12.40
C PHE A 93 6.85 -4.43 -11.39
N GLY A 94 6.02 -3.48 -11.82
CA GLY A 94 5.36 -2.52 -10.94
C GLY A 94 4.41 -3.20 -9.95
N THR A 95 3.57 -4.13 -10.41
CA THR A 95 2.70 -4.92 -9.53
C THR A 95 3.49 -5.71 -8.49
N LEU A 96 4.53 -6.45 -8.91
CA LEU A 96 5.33 -7.25 -7.98
C LEU A 96 6.10 -6.39 -6.97
N PHE A 97 6.60 -5.23 -7.41
CA PHE A 97 7.24 -4.26 -6.54
C PHE A 97 6.28 -3.74 -5.46
N MET A 98 5.06 -3.37 -5.86
CA MET A 98 4.04 -2.92 -4.91
C MET A 98 3.59 -4.03 -3.96
N ALA A 99 3.55 -5.29 -4.41
CA ALA A 99 3.27 -6.41 -3.52
C ALA A 99 4.28 -6.48 -2.37
N GLY A 100 5.57 -6.31 -2.68
CA GLY A 100 6.63 -6.24 -1.68
C GLY A 100 6.46 -5.07 -0.71
N PHE A 101 6.09 -3.89 -1.21
CA PHE A 101 5.87 -2.68 -0.40
C PHE A 101 4.72 -2.86 0.58
N HIS A 102 3.59 -3.37 0.11
CA HIS A 102 2.41 -3.62 0.93
C HIS A 102 2.65 -4.68 2.01
N VAL A 103 3.33 -5.79 1.66
CA VAL A 103 3.68 -6.83 2.64
C VAL A 103 4.67 -6.32 3.69
N ALA A 104 5.72 -5.61 3.27
CA ALA A 104 6.69 -5.02 4.20
C ALA A 104 6.07 -3.91 5.07
N GLY A 105 5.15 -3.13 4.51
CA GLY A 105 4.42 -2.09 5.22
C GLY A 105 3.49 -2.65 6.28
N LEU A 106 2.78 -3.73 5.96
CA LEU A 106 1.97 -4.47 6.92
C LEU A 106 2.82 -5.03 8.07
N ALA A 107 3.94 -5.69 7.75
CA ALA A 107 4.85 -6.22 8.77
C ALA A 107 5.34 -5.12 9.72
N GLY A 108 5.77 -3.97 9.18
CA GLY A 108 6.19 -2.85 10.02
C GLY A 108 5.09 -2.24 10.89
N MET A 109 3.83 -2.27 10.45
CA MET A 109 2.71 -1.81 11.28
C MET A 109 2.43 -2.78 12.43
N PHE A 110 2.52 -4.08 12.19
CA PHE A 110 2.39 -5.08 13.25
C PHE A 110 3.55 -5.02 14.25
N ASP A 111 4.78 -4.87 13.76
CA ASP A 111 5.97 -4.72 14.62
C ASP A 111 5.89 -3.46 15.51
N ALA A 112 5.26 -2.38 15.03
CA ALA A 112 5.09 -1.15 15.80
C ALA A 112 3.96 -1.21 16.85
N ALA A 113 3.04 -2.17 16.72
CA ALA A 113 1.90 -2.33 17.62
C ALA A 113 2.18 -3.29 18.78
N SER A 114 3.25 -4.11 18.70
CA SER A 114 3.72 -5.04 19.74
C SER A 114 4.71 -4.41 20.70
#